data_AF-A0A9R1GTS9-F1
#
_entry.id   AF-A0A9R1GTS9-F1
#
_cell.length_a   1.000
_cell.length_b   1.000
_cell.length_c   1.000
_cell.angle_alpha   90.00
_cell.angle_beta   90.00
_cell.angle_gamma   90.00
#
_symmetry.space_group_name_H-M   'P 1'
#
loop_
_entity.id
_entity.type
_entity.pdbx_description
1 polymer ?
#
loop_
_entity_poly.entity_id
_entity_poly.type
_entity_poly.pdbx_seq_one_letter_code
_entity_poly.pdbx_strand_id
1 'polypeptide(L)'
;EEKLSSMRQDVIQEFVALYQRVGPYLPIEPYLVDEALRSYLDHIHATDSFTVLQASYQDLRENEGGSVFFRNAVSHNRDLLEAESSARRCLEVERGSGGKKSPRARQVSKELSTSMLSTCLSRRILEKKERG
;
A
#
# COMPACT_ATOMS: atom_id res chain seq x y z
N GLU A 1 26.81 -11.56 7.60
CA GLU A 1 25.71 -10.83 6.93
C GLU A 1 24.54 -11.72 6.51
N GLU A 2 24.76 -12.98 6.10
CA GLU A 2 23.67 -13.90 5.69
C GLU A 2 22.52 -14.03 6.71
N LYS A 3 22.83 -14.18 8.01
CA LYS A 3 21.82 -14.30 9.06
C LYS A 3 20.89 -13.07 9.16
N LEU A 4 21.44 -11.87 8.94
CA LEU A 4 20.68 -10.62 8.90
C LEU A 4 19.82 -10.52 7.64
N SER A 5 20.36 -10.95 6.50
CA SER A 5 19.60 -11.01 5.24
C SER A 5 18.41 -11.96 5.34
N SER A 6 18.63 -13.17 5.88
CA SER A 6 17.57 -14.16 6.11
C SER A 6 16.49 -13.60 7.04
N MET A 7 16.88 -13.01 8.18
CA MET A 7 15.91 -12.46 9.14
C MET A 7 15.08 -11.32 8.53
N ARG A 8 15.68 -10.46 7.68
CA ARG A 8 14.93 -9.44 6.95
C ARG A 8 13.87 -10.06 6.04
N GLN A 9 14.24 -11.11 5.30
CA GLN A 9 13.30 -11.82 4.43
C GLN A 9 12.16 -12.48 5.22
N ASP A 10 12.45 -13.07 6.38
CA ASP A 10 11.44 -13.69 7.24
C ASP A 10 10.42 -12.66 7.74
N VAL A 11 10.88 -11.49 8.21
CA VAL A 11 10.02 -10.37 8.61
C VAL A 11 9.16 -9.88 7.45
N ILE A 12 9.76 -9.71 6.26
CA ILE A 12 9.04 -9.27 5.06
C ILE A 12 7.94 -10.27 4.70
N GLN A 13 8.27 -11.56 4.64
CA GLN A 13 7.31 -12.59 4.25
C GLN A 13 6.14 -12.68 5.23
N GLU A 14 6.41 -12.68 6.53
CA GLU A 14 5.35 -12.77 7.54
C GLU A 14 4.49 -11.49 7.55
N PHE A 15 5.10 -10.30 7.40
CA PHE A 15 4.36 -9.05 7.32
C PHE A 15 3.44 -8.99 6.10
N VAL A 16 3.93 -9.37 4.92
CA VAL A 16 3.13 -9.42 3.67
C VAL A 16 2.00 -10.42 3.81
N ALA A 17 2.27 -11.61 4.33
CA ALA A 17 1.25 -12.64 4.57
C ALA A 17 0.18 -12.15 5.55
N LEU A 18 0.60 -11.50 6.63
CA LEU A 18 -0.30 -10.91 7.61
C LEU A 18 -1.15 -9.80 6.97
N TYR A 19 -0.54 -8.88 6.22
CA TYR A 19 -1.25 -7.82 5.51
C TYR A 19 -2.32 -8.38 4.57
N GLN A 20 -2.07 -9.50 3.89
CA GLN A 20 -3.08 -10.14 3.04
C GLN A 20 -4.23 -10.79 3.83
N ARG A 21 -3.97 -11.27 5.04
CA ARG A 21 -4.97 -11.93 5.90
C ARG A 21 -5.84 -10.93 6.67
N VAL A 22 -5.23 -9.91 7.27
CA VAL A 22 -5.89 -8.96 8.20
C VAL A 22 -5.94 -7.53 7.67
N GLY A 23 -5.31 -7.27 6.53
CA GLY A 23 -5.17 -5.92 5.96
C GLY A 23 -6.53 -5.25 5.74
N PRO A 24 -6.70 -3.99 6.17
CA PRO A 24 -8.00 -3.37 6.20
C PRO A 24 -8.52 -2.87 4.84
N TYR A 25 -7.72 -2.87 3.76
CA TYR A 25 -8.10 -2.17 2.51
C TYR A 25 -7.54 -2.81 1.24
N LEU A 26 -8.38 -3.61 0.57
CA LEU A 26 -8.19 -4.14 -0.80
C LEU A 26 -6.92 -5.00 -1.03
N PRO A 27 -6.94 -5.87 -2.05
CA PRO A 27 -5.74 -6.58 -2.46
C PRO A 27 -4.73 -5.60 -3.09
N ILE A 28 -3.77 -5.15 -2.28
CA ILE A 28 -2.56 -4.45 -2.71
C ILE A 28 -1.55 -5.49 -3.19
N GLU A 29 -0.77 -5.13 -4.21
CA GLU A 29 0.28 -6.01 -4.73
C GLU A 29 1.36 -6.27 -3.66
N PRO A 30 1.84 -7.52 -3.49
CA PRO A 30 2.79 -7.88 -2.44
C PRO A 30 4.06 -7.04 -2.41
N TYR A 31 4.56 -6.63 -3.58
CA TYR A 31 5.79 -5.84 -3.69
C TYR A 31 5.63 -4.41 -3.13
N LEU A 32 4.43 -3.83 -3.19
CA LEU A 32 4.16 -2.50 -2.61
C LEU A 32 4.12 -2.58 -1.08
N VAL A 33 3.62 -3.69 -0.55
CA VAL A 33 3.62 -3.97 0.90
C VAL A 33 5.05 -4.20 1.40
N ASP A 34 5.88 -4.91 0.63
CA ASP A 34 7.33 -5.04 0.89
C ASP A 34 8.02 -3.67 0.88
N GLU A 35 7.78 -2.83 -0.12
CA GLU A 35 8.38 -1.49 -0.21
C GLU A 35 7.99 -0.59 0.98
N ALA A 36 6.71 -0.61 1.37
CA ALA A 36 6.22 0.10 2.55
C ALA A 36 6.94 -0.37 3.83
N LEU A 37 7.05 -1.68 4.02
CA LEU A 37 7.74 -2.24 5.17
C LEU A 37 9.22 -1.87 5.20
N ARG A 38 9.92 -1.95 4.06
CA ARG A 38 11.34 -1.55 3.95
C ARG A 38 11.52 -0.07 4.32
N SER A 39 10.64 0.80 3.83
CA SER A 39 10.66 2.21 4.21
C SER A 39 10.50 2.41 5.72
N TYR A 40 9.65 1.62 6.37
CA TYR A 40 9.50 1.68 7.82
C TYR A 40 10.71 1.12 8.58
N LEU A 41 11.28 -0.01 8.13
CA LEU A 41 12.48 -0.60 8.71
C LEU A 41 13.68 0.34 8.64
N ASP A 42 13.84 1.07 7.53
CA ASP A 42 14.86 2.10 7.37
C ASP A 42 14.60 3.28 8.32
N HIS A 43 13.34 3.70 8.48
CA HIS A 43 12.95 4.78 9.39
C HIS A 43 13.29 4.48 10.86
N ILE A 44 13.11 3.24 11.31
CA ILE A 44 13.45 2.82 12.68
C ILE A 44 14.89 2.28 12.82
N HIS A 45 15.71 2.41 11.77
CA HIS A 45 17.07 1.85 11.71
C HIS A 45 17.16 0.36 12.06
N ALA A 46 16.11 -0.41 11.73
CA ALA A 46 16.04 -1.84 11.98
C ALA A 46 16.74 -2.67 10.90
N THR A 47 16.97 -2.10 9.72
CA THR A 47 17.51 -2.81 8.55
C THR A 47 18.81 -3.56 8.84
N ASP A 48 19.67 -3.02 9.72
CA ASP A 48 20.94 -3.64 10.10
C ASP A 48 20.97 -4.19 11.53
N SER A 49 19.82 -4.16 12.23
CA SER A 49 19.70 -4.56 13.62
C SER A 49 18.97 -5.89 13.77
N PHE A 50 19.74 -6.95 13.99
CA PHE A 50 19.19 -8.31 14.11
C PHE A 50 18.20 -8.43 15.27
N THR A 51 18.49 -7.79 16.40
CA THR A 51 17.64 -7.84 17.60
C THR A 51 16.29 -7.17 17.37
N VAL A 52 16.28 -6.04 16.67
CA VAL A 52 15.04 -5.32 16.33
C VAL A 52 14.22 -6.11 15.31
N LEU A 53 14.86 -6.68 14.29
CA LEU A 53 14.18 -7.54 13.32
C LEU A 53 13.59 -8.80 13.99
N GLN A 54 14.35 -9.46 14.86
CA GLN A 54 13.89 -10.64 15.58
C GLN A 54 12.70 -10.31 16.50
N ALA A 55 12.75 -9.18 17.22
CA ALA A 55 11.64 -8.74 18.07
C ALA A 55 10.39 -8.40 17.24
N SER A 56 10.59 -7.75 16.09
CA SER A 56 9.50 -7.42 15.16
C SER A 56 8.86 -8.67 14.57
N TYR A 57 9.67 -9.66 14.18
CA TYR A 57 9.20 -10.96 13.71
C TYR A 57 8.37 -11.67 14.78
N GLN A 58 8.85 -11.67 16.03
CA GLN A 58 8.13 -12.31 17.13
C GLN A 58 6.77 -11.63 17.38
N ASP A 59 6.74 -10.29 17.39
CA ASP A 59 5.49 -9.53 17.56
C ASP A 59 4.48 -9.83 16.44
N LEU A 60 4.93 -9.94 15.20
CA LEU A 60 4.08 -10.32 14.06
C LEU A 60 3.48 -11.72 14.24
N ARG A 61 4.28 -12.68 14.69
CA ARG A 61 3.87 -14.08 14.89
C ARG A 61 2.92 -14.28 16.06
N GLU A 62 3.12 -13.55 17.15
CA GLU A 62 2.33 -13.73 18.37
C GLU A 62 1.02 -12.94 18.34
N ASN A 63 1.04 -11.74 17.76
CA ASN A 63 -0.06 -10.79 17.90
C ASN A 63 -0.87 -10.56 16.61
N GLU A 64 -0.41 -11.06 15.45
CA GLU A 64 -1.09 -10.90 14.15
C GLU A 64 -1.58 -9.45 13.93
N GLY A 65 -2.88 -9.22 13.67
CA GLY A 65 -3.47 -7.88 13.49
C GLY A 65 -3.41 -6.98 14.74
N GLY A 66 -3.12 -7.55 15.91
CA GLY A 66 -2.83 -6.84 17.16
C GLY A 66 -1.37 -6.40 17.31
N SER A 67 -0.47 -6.84 16.41
CA SER A 67 0.95 -6.47 16.44
C SER A 67 1.14 -4.96 16.41
N VAL A 68 1.88 -4.44 17.38
CA VAL A 68 2.24 -3.02 17.46
C VAL A 68 3.14 -2.67 16.30
N PHE A 69 4.08 -3.55 15.95
CA PHE A 69 4.94 -3.40 14.80
C PHE A 69 4.13 -3.28 13.51
N PHE A 70 3.16 -4.19 13.30
CA PHE A 70 2.30 -4.20 12.13
C PHE A 70 1.54 -2.87 11.99
N ARG A 71 0.85 -2.46 13.07
CA ARG A 71 0.06 -1.23 13.07
C ARG A 71 0.91 0.01 12.82
N ASN A 72 2.10 0.08 13.39
CA ASN A 72 3.01 1.21 13.19
C ASN A 72 3.53 1.27 11.76
N ALA A 73 3.94 0.13 11.19
CA ALA A 73 4.41 0.06 9.81
C ALA A 73 3.30 0.43 8.80
N VAL A 74 2.08 -0.05 9.01
CA VAL A 74 0.92 0.32 8.19
C VAL A 74 0.56 1.79 8.37
N SER A 75 0.57 2.31 9.60
CA SER A 75 0.28 3.72 9.87
C SER A 75 1.32 4.65 9.26
N HIS A 76 2.60 4.28 9.30
CA HIS A 76 3.70 5.05 8.71
C HIS A 76 3.56 5.18 7.19
N ASN A 77 3.09 4.11 6.54
CA ASN A 77 2.94 4.04 5.08
C ASN A 77 1.49 4.22 4.62
N ARG A 78 0.63 4.77 5.47
CA ARG A 78 -0.81 4.82 5.24
C ARG A 78 -1.15 5.53 3.93
N ASP A 79 -0.54 6.68 3.67
CA ASP A 79 -0.80 7.47 2.46
C ASP A 79 -0.40 6.70 1.19
N LEU A 80 0.74 6.00 1.23
CA LEU A 80 1.23 5.19 0.13
C LEU A 80 0.29 4.00 -0.16
N LEU A 81 -0.10 3.28 0.90
CA LEU A 81 -1.01 2.13 0.78
C LEU A 81 -2.42 2.56 0.35
N GLU A 82 -2.95 3.67 0.87
CA GLU A 82 -4.25 4.21 0.49
C GLU A 82 -4.27 4.76 -0.95
N ALA A 83 -3.20 5.40 -1.41
CA ALA A 83 -3.08 5.90 -2.77
C ALA A 83 -3.14 4.77 -3.79
N GLU A 84 -2.38 3.69 -3.58
CA GLU A 84 -2.35 2.53 -4.46
C GLU A 84 -3.66 1.74 -4.42
N SER A 85 -4.24 1.58 -3.22
CA SER A 85 -5.57 1.00 -3.03
C SER A 85 -6.66 1.79 -3.76
N SER A 86 -6.59 3.12 -3.73
CA SER A 86 -7.55 4.00 -4.41
C SER A 86 -7.36 4.01 -5.92
N ALA A 87 -6.13 3.99 -6.42
CA ALA A 87 -5.82 3.88 -7.84
C ALA A 87 -6.42 2.57 -8.43
N ARG A 88 -6.31 1.47 -7.68
CA ARG A 88 -6.93 0.18 -8.08
C ARG A 88 -8.46 0.23 -8.12
N ARG A 89 -9.11 0.78 -7.09
CA ARG A 89 -10.57 0.94 -7.09
C ARG A 89 -11.07 1.72 -8.31
N CYS A 90 -10.38 2.79 -8.70
CA CYS A 90 -10.72 3.56 -9.89
C CYS A 90 -10.64 2.73 -11.18
N LEU A 91 -9.60 1.92 -11.33
CA LEU A 91 -9.43 1.03 -12.48
C LEU A 91 -10.46 -0.10 -12.53
N GLU A 92 -10.87 -0.63 -11.37
CA GLU A 92 -11.86 -1.70 -11.29
C GLU A 92 -13.28 -1.18 -11.63
N VAL A 93 -13.63 0.04 -11.20
CA VAL A 93 -14.88 0.72 -11.61
C VAL A 93 -14.92 0.93 -13.12
N GLU A 94 -13.79 1.25 -13.75
CA GLU A 94 -13.72 1.38 -15.21
C GLU A 94 -13.97 0.03 -15.92
N ARG A 95 -13.43 -1.07 -15.38
CA ARG A 95 -13.61 -2.44 -15.92
C ARG A 95 -14.99 -3.04 -15.65
N GLY A 96 -15.65 -2.69 -14.55
CA GLY A 96 -16.98 -3.20 -14.15
C GLY A 96 -18.17 -2.57 -14.87
N SER A 97 -17.98 -1.51 -15.66
CA SER A 97 -19.05 -0.82 -16.38
C SER A 97 -19.41 -1.47 -17.74
N GLY A 98 -19.50 -2.80 -17.74
CA GLY A 98 -20.01 -3.63 -18.84
C GLY A 98 -21.54 -3.72 -18.94
N GLY A 99 -22.29 -2.85 -18.26
CA GLY A 99 -23.75 -2.82 -18.30
C GLY A 99 -24.30 -1.76 -19.26
N LYS A 100 -24.71 -2.18 -20.47
CA LYS A 100 -25.60 -1.49 -21.44
C LYS A 100 -25.70 0.05 -21.31
N LYS A 101 -24.87 0.78 -22.06
CA LYS A 101 -25.06 2.23 -22.27
C LYS A 101 -26.17 2.48 -23.30
N SER A 102 -27.36 2.89 -22.82
CA SER A 102 -28.38 3.56 -23.64
C SER A 102 -27.80 4.85 -24.26
N PRO A 103 -28.10 5.19 -25.53
CA PRO A 103 -27.37 6.21 -26.29
C PRO A 103 -27.47 7.63 -25.74
N ARG A 104 -28.37 7.92 -24.79
CA ARG A 104 -28.54 9.25 -24.17
C ARG A 104 -27.54 9.58 -23.04
N ALA A 105 -26.80 8.59 -22.52
CA ALA A 105 -25.81 8.80 -21.45
C ALA A 105 -24.37 9.03 -21.95
N ARG A 106 -24.18 9.27 -23.25
CA ARG A 106 -22.85 9.33 -23.88
C ARG A 106 -22.13 10.67 -23.76
N GLN A 107 -22.82 11.73 -23.35
CA GLN A 107 -22.25 13.08 -23.34
C GLN A 107 -21.82 13.54 -21.94
N VAL A 108 -22.63 13.25 -20.90
CA VAL A 108 -22.32 13.64 -19.51
C VAL A 108 -21.16 12.83 -18.89
N SER A 109 -21.02 11.54 -19.25
CA SER A 109 -19.93 10.70 -18.72
C SER A 109 -18.56 11.03 -19.32
N LYS A 110 -18.48 11.66 -20.50
CA LYS A 110 -17.16 12.00 -21.08
C LYS A 110 -16.52 13.19 -20.35
N GLU A 111 -17.32 14.15 -19.92
CA GLU A 111 -16.83 15.35 -19.22
C GLU A 111 -16.46 15.05 -17.77
N LEU A 112 -17.22 14.19 -17.08
CA LEU A 112 -16.90 13.77 -15.71
C LEU A 112 -15.67 12.86 -15.62
N SER A 113 -15.47 11.95 -16.60
CA SER A 113 -14.28 11.09 -16.63
C SER A 113 -12.99 11.86 -16.96
N THR A 114 -13.05 12.89 -17.81
CA THR A 114 -11.87 13.76 -18.06
C THR A 114 -11.61 14.70 -16.89
N SER A 115 -12.65 15.25 -16.25
CA SER A 115 -12.53 16.09 -15.05
C SER A 115 -11.89 15.33 -13.87
N MET A 116 -12.33 14.11 -13.58
CA MET A 116 -11.84 13.31 -12.45
C MET A 116 -10.42 12.77 -12.67
N LEU A 117 -10.12 12.25 -13.87
CA LEU A 117 -8.76 11.82 -14.22
C LEU A 117 -7.80 13.01 -14.25
N SER A 118 -8.24 14.18 -14.74
CA SER A 118 -7.47 15.41 -14.65
C SER A 118 -7.21 15.79 -13.19
N THR A 119 -8.19 15.68 -12.30
CA THR A 119 -8.01 16.06 -10.88
C THR A 119 -7.02 15.13 -10.15
N CYS A 120 -7.09 13.81 -10.39
CA CYS A 120 -6.16 12.84 -9.82
C CYS A 120 -4.73 13.00 -10.35
N LEU A 121 -4.57 13.30 -11.65
CA LEU A 121 -3.27 13.56 -12.25
C LEU A 121 -2.71 14.93 -11.84
N SER A 122 -3.55 15.96 -11.73
CA SER A 122 -3.15 17.31 -11.28
C SER A 122 -2.67 17.34 -9.84
N ARG A 123 -3.26 16.55 -8.91
CA ARG A 123 -2.72 16.40 -7.56
C ARG A 123 -1.32 15.80 -7.57
N ARG A 124 -1.11 14.75 -8.37
CA ARG A 124 0.21 14.10 -8.52
C ARG A 124 1.29 15.05 -9.04
N ILE A 125 0.93 15.99 -9.92
CA ILE A 125 1.85 16.99 -10.46
C ILE A 125 2.09 18.14 -9.45
N LEU A 126 1.07 18.54 -8.70
CA LEU A 126 1.20 19.62 -7.69
C LEU A 126 2.03 19.17 -6.48
N GLU A 127 1.85 17.94 -5.99
CA GLU A 127 2.64 17.38 -4.88
C GLU A 127 4.11 17.16 -5.25
N LYS A 128 4.41 16.91 -6.54
CA LYS A 128 5.78 16.88 -7.07
C LYS A 128 6.43 18.27 -7.16
N LYS A 129 5.63 19.35 -7.19
CA LYS A 129 6.09 20.74 -7.29
C LYS A 129 6.31 21.41 -5.94
N GLU A 130 5.59 21.00 -4.88
CA GLU A 130 5.77 21.53 -3.52
C GLU A 130 6.92 20.86 -2.72
N ARG A 131 7.53 19.79 -3.25
CA ARG A 131 8.73 19.16 -2.66
C ARG A 131 10.03 19.58 -3.36
N GLY A 132 10.01 20.70 -4.09
CA GLY A 132 11.17 21.35 -4.69
C GLY A 132 11.51 22.63 -3.94
#